data_AF-A0A1M5BFJ4-F1
#
_entry.id   AF-A0A1M5BFJ4-F1
#
_cell.length_a   1.000
_cell.length_b   1.000
_cell.length_c   1.000
_cell.angle_alpha   90.00
_cell.angle_beta   90.00
_cell.angle_gamma   90.00
#
_symmetry.space_group_name_H-M   'P 1'
#
loop_
_entity.id
_entity.type
_entity.pdbx_description
1 polymer ?
#
loop_
_entity_poly.entity_id
_entity_poly.type
_entity_poly.pdbx_seq_one_letter_code
_entity_poly.pdbx_strand_id
1 'polypeptide(L)'
;MEPDAYSGWACEFGNSGYVGIHVWRDDGLFLGGGNAALNREDAVKNACNSEHSSHGFNLKFDLPNHVYDGNYHSVSVYAIFDDGSNELLGNSPVNILFVDKSIPPRPTRIGMVVGRDLDYPYPLSIQGHVGIWDGYRVIEVFNDNSNRKNRVQKISWEEFSRETKAWPNVNKDLPDYYISTCIKEYCAENPLDYEETRSRLKVYKAIIKRAEQIMVIGASYTYSATPTPAKPGTLVPVINPKCYSGPFSTTSGGGVAGNSSSCIIGYKENLKPIPGVYRCDSFVVDAYASTAQTRYALSSFQTSLSFYNNQRKQQESWQKNMVELANMFRTPNRIYGKIKDGMW
;
A
#
# COMPACT_ATOMS: atom_id res chain seq x y z
N MET A 1 25.55 -6.03 -13.73
CA MET A 1 26.31 -4.85 -13.28
C MET A 1 25.46 -4.12 -12.27
N GLU A 2 26.06 -3.64 -11.17
CA GLU A 2 25.34 -2.81 -10.19
C GLU A 2 25.42 -1.34 -10.63
N PRO A 3 24.39 -0.51 -10.34
CA PRO A 3 24.37 0.88 -10.80
C PRO A 3 25.50 1.74 -10.21
N ASP A 4 26.15 1.29 -9.13
CA ASP A 4 27.13 2.00 -8.33
C ASP A 4 28.58 1.48 -8.46
N ALA A 5 28.83 0.46 -9.29
CA ALA A 5 30.15 -0.16 -9.40
C ALA A 5 30.56 -0.50 -10.84
N TYR A 6 31.71 0.04 -11.27
CA TYR A 6 32.24 -0.07 -12.64
C TYR A 6 33.73 -0.40 -12.62
N SER A 7 34.16 -1.40 -13.39
CA SER A 7 35.58 -1.75 -13.47
C SER A 7 35.98 -2.07 -14.91
N GLY A 8 37.22 -1.78 -15.24
CA GLY A 8 37.73 -1.96 -16.60
C GLY A 8 39.14 -1.41 -16.74
N TRP A 9 39.50 -1.05 -17.97
CA TRP A 9 40.72 -0.34 -18.31
C TRP A 9 40.44 0.65 -19.44
N ALA A 10 41.24 1.70 -19.51
CA ALA A 10 41.23 2.66 -20.60
C ALA A 10 42.58 3.37 -20.66
N CYS A 11 42.96 3.82 -21.85
CA CYS A 11 44.19 4.54 -22.10
C CYS A 11 44.07 5.31 -23.40
N GLU A 12 44.93 6.30 -23.59
CA GLU A 12 45.16 6.91 -24.88
C GLU A 12 46.31 6.18 -25.58
N PHE A 13 46.09 5.73 -26.81
CA PHE A 13 47.08 4.92 -27.53
C PHE A 13 48.41 5.68 -27.72
N GLY A 14 49.51 5.09 -27.30
CA GLY A 14 50.85 5.67 -27.39
C GLY A 14 51.14 6.73 -26.31
N ASN A 15 50.20 6.98 -25.40
CA ASN A 15 50.40 7.84 -24.24
C ASN A 15 50.50 6.99 -22.97
N SER A 16 51.44 7.34 -22.08
CA SER A 16 51.57 6.69 -20.77
C SER A 16 50.88 7.46 -19.64
N GLY A 17 50.26 8.60 -19.93
CA GLY A 17 49.39 9.31 -19.00
C GLY A 17 48.17 8.49 -18.59
N TYR A 18 47.67 8.72 -17.38
CA TYR A 18 46.41 8.14 -16.91
C TYR A 18 45.24 8.93 -17.50
N VAL A 19 44.23 8.21 -17.99
CA VAL A 19 43.03 8.84 -18.52
C VAL A 19 41.95 8.96 -17.44
N GLY A 20 41.15 10.02 -17.52
CA GLY A 20 39.95 10.17 -16.72
C GLY A 20 38.88 9.18 -17.16
N ILE A 21 37.99 8.79 -16.24
CA ILE A 21 36.85 7.91 -16.50
C ILE A 21 35.60 8.60 -16.00
N HIS A 22 34.62 8.78 -16.88
CA HIS A 22 33.30 9.30 -16.52
C HIS A 22 32.21 8.26 -16.78
N VAL A 23 31.26 8.15 -15.86
CA VAL A 23 30.09 7.27 -15.98
C VAL A 23 28.82 8.11 -16.04
N TRP A 24 28.04 7.94 -17.09
CA TRP A 24 26.84 8.72 -17.40
C TRP A 24 25.65 7.82 -17.64
N ARG A 25 24.47 8.30 -17.24
CA ARG A 25 23.19 7.72 -17.59
C ARG A 25 22.58 8.42 -18.81
N ASP A 26 21.75 7.70 -19.55
CA ASP A 26 21.10 8.16 -20.79
C ASP A 26 20.27 9.45 -20.67
N ASP A 27 19.80 9.80 -19.48
CA ASP A 27 19.11 11.04 -19.17
C ASP A 27 20.06 12.23 -18.87
N GLY A 28 21.36 12.06 -19.09
CA GLY A 28 22.37 13.09 -18.87
C GLY A 28 22.82 13.21 -17.41
N LEU A 29 22.45 12.25 -16.54
CA LEU A 29 22.90 12.23 -15.16
C LEU A 29 24.34 11.70 -15.04
N PHE A 30 25.22 12.50 -14.44
CA PHE A 30 26.56 12.07 -14.06
C PHE A 30 26.49 11.18 -12.81
N LEU A 31 26.92 9.92 -12.93
CA LEU A 31 26.88 8.96 -11.83
C LEU A 31 28.16 9.01 -10.99
N GLY A 32 29.30 9.31 -11.63
CA GLY A 32 30.59 9.39 -10.98
C GLY A 32 31.76 9.25 -11.94
N GLY A 33 32.98 9.38 -11.42
CA GLY A 33 34.19 9.25 -12.21
C GLY A 33 35.43 9.01 -11.37
N GLY A 34 36.55 8.77 -12.04
CA GLY A 34 37.86 8.57 -11.44
C GLY A 34 38.93 8.48 -12.52
N ASN A 35 40.08 7.86 -12.22
CA ASN A 35 41.18 7.71 -13.17
C ASN A 35 41.53 6.24 -13.40
N ALA A 36 42.00 5.94 -14.60
CA ALA A 36 42.47 4.62 -14.98
C ALA A 36 43.96 4.43 -14.65
N ALA A 37 44.31 4.42 -13.36
CA ALA A 37 45.71 4.34 -12.89
C ALA A 37 46.09 3.01 -12.23
N LEU A 38 45.18 2.03 -12.20
CA LEU A 38 45.41 0.74 -11.54
C LEU A 38 46.20 -0.21 -12.45
N ASN A 39 47.06 -1.04 -11.86
CA ASN A 39 47.83 -2.04 -12.62
C ASN A 39 46.92 -3.11 -13.26
N ARG A 40 47.22 -3.45 -14.51
CA ARG A 40 46.61 -4.53 -15.30
C ARG A 40 47.68 -5.48 -15.84
N GLU A 41 47.24 -6.52 -16.53
CA GLU A 41 48.08 -7.45 -17.27
C GLU A 41 48.85 -6.76 -18.40
N ASP A 42 50.01 -7.31 -18.79
CA ASP A 42 50.86 -6.77 -19.86
C ASP A 42 50.14 -6.67 -21.23
N ALA A 43 49.09 -7.47 -21.43
CA ALA A 43 48.25 -7.36 -22.62
C ALA A 43 47.61 -5.98 -22.75
N VAL A 44 47.21 -5.35 -21.63
CA VAL A 44 46.67 -3.98 -21.61
C VAL A 44 47.76 -2.97 -21.92
N LYS A 45 48.96 -3.12 -21.35
CA LYS A 45 50.12 -2.28 -21.69
C LYS A 45 50.38 -2.30 -23.21
N ASN A 46 50.39 -3.49 -23.80
CA ASN A 46 50.62 -3.67 -25.24
C ASN A 46 49.48 -3.09 -26.08
N ALA A 47 48.22 -3.26 -25.66
CA ALA A 47 47.06 -2.66 -26.32
C ALA A 47 47.11 -1.12 -26.31
N CYS A 48 47.60 -0.54 -25.21
CA CYS A 48 47.79 0.90 -25.05
C CYS A 48 49.05 1.45 -25.73
N ASN A 49 49.97 0.59 -26.19
CA ASN A 49 51.31 0.97 -26.63
C ASN A 49 52.02 1.89 -25.61
N SER A 50 51.96 1.51 -24.33
CA SER A 50 52.48 2.30 -23.20
C SER A 50 53.70 1.62 -22.55
N GLU A 51 54.47 2.37 -21.76
CA GLU A 51 55.63 1.84 -21.04
C GLU A 51 55.23 0.96 -19.83
N HIS A 52 54.02 1.13 -19.30
CA HIS A 52 53.51 0.43 -18.11
C HIS A 52 52.07 -0.08 -18.29
N SER A 53 51.63 -0.97 -17.39
CA SER A 53 50.28 -1.56 -17.42
C SER A 53 49.26 -0.87 -16.50
N SER A 54 49.60 0.30 -15.95
CA SER A 54 48.76 1.08 -15.03
C SER A 54 47.64 1.83 -15.76
N HIS A 55 46.72 1.09 -16.37
CA HIS A 55 45.62 1.59 -17.22
C HIS A 55 44.24 1.10 -16.75
N GLY A 56 44.15 0.48 -15.58
CA GLY A 56 42.94 -0.08 -15.01
C GLY A 56 42.15 0.91 -14.16
N PHE A 57 40.84 0.71 -14.04
CA PHE A 57 40.00 1.38 -13.06
C PHE A 57 39.08 0.41 -12.34
N ASN A 58 38.71 0.77 -11.11
CA ASN A 58 37.68 0.13 -10.31
C ASN A 58 36.99 1.23 -9.50
N LEU A 59 35.82 1.65 -9.97
CA LEU A 59 35.06 2.78 -9.46
C LEU A 59 33.88 2.25 -8.67
N LYS A 60 33.71 2.81 -7.47
CA LYS A 60 32.52 2.59 -6.63
C LYS A 60 32.03 3.94 -6.13
N PHE A 61 30.73 4.19 -6.24
CA PHE A 61 30.13 5.47 -5.89
C PHE A 61 28.98 5.28 -4.89
N ASP A 62 28.79 6.25 -4.00
CA ASP A 62 27.56 6.34 -3.22
C ASP A 62 26.53 7.14 -4.02
N LEU A 63 25.61 6.46 -4.70
CA LEU A 63 24.56 7.12 -5.47
C LEU A 63 23.44 7.65 -4.57
N PRO A 64 22.99 8.91 -4.76
CA PRO A 64 21.90 9.45 -3.97
C PRO A 64 20.56 8.78 -4.30
N ASN A 65 19.64 8.75 -3.35
CA ASN A 65 18.35 8.02 -3.46
C ASN A 65 17.52 8.37 -4.70
N HIS A 66 17.61 9.61 -5.20
CA HIS A 66 16.83 10.05 -6.35
C HIS A 66 17.29 9.43 -7.68
N VAL A 67 18.46 8.78 -7.71
CA VAL A 67 18.95 8.05 -8.89
C VAL A 67 18.21 6.72 -9.05
N TYR A 68 17.72 6.14 -7.96
CA TYR A 68 16.99 4.87 -7.97
C TYR A 68 15.50 5.09 -8.24
N ASP A 69 15.13 5.11 -9.51
CA ASP A 69 13.76 5.37 -9.97
C ASP A 69 12.96 4.08 -10.28
N GLY A 70 13.61 2.92 -10.21
CA GLY A 70 13.02 1.61 -10.49
C GLY A 70 12.95 1.26 -11.98
N ASN A 71 13.57 2.04 -12.87
CA ASN A 71 13.57 1.79 -14.30
C ASN A 71 14.92 1.26 -14.80
N TYR A 72 14.89 0.67 -16.01
CA TYR A 72 16.10 0.37 -16.76
C TYR A 72 16.61 1.65 -17.43
N HIS A 73 17.91 1.89 -17.29
CA HIS A 73 18.61 2.95 -17.98
C HIS A 73 19.82 2.42 -18.71
N SER A 74 20.14 3.05 -19.83
CA SER A 74 21.40 2.85 -20.54
C SER A 74 22.50 3.66 -19.85
N VAL A 75 23.59 3.01 -19.47
CA VAL A 75 24.74 3.61 -18.79
C VAL A 75 25.96 3.54 -19.69
N SER A 76 26.56 4.70 -19.94
CA SER A 76 27.74 4.88 -20.77
C SER A 76 28.98 5.21 -19.94
N VAL A 77 30.10 4.55 -20.24
CA VAL A 77 31.40 4.82 -19.62
C VAL A 77 32.33 5.40 -20.67
N TYR A 78 32.90 6.57 -20.37
CA TYR A 78 33.81 7.30 -21.25
C TYR A 78 35.21 7.39 -20.67
N ALA A 79 36.23 7.23 -21.51
CA ALA A 79 37.56 7.74 -21.25
C ALA A 79 37.59 9.24 -21.58
N ILE A 80 38.23 10.03 -20.73
CA ILE A 80 38.43 11.47 -20.87
C ILE A 80 39.93 11.73 -20.95
N PHE A 81 40.36 12.32 -22.07
CA PHE A 81 41.77 12.57 -22.35
C PHE A 81 42.18 13.99 -21.91
N ASP A 82 43.49 14.24 -21.82
CA ASP A 82 44.05 15.50 -21.32
C ASP A 82 43.68 16.72 -22.20
N ASP A 83 43.43 16.49 -23.49
CA ASP A 83 42.97 17.51 -24.45
C ASP A 83 41.47 17.82 -24.35
N GLY A 84 40.75 17.14 -23.45
CA GLY A 84 39.31 17.26 -23.23
C GLY A 84 38.46 16.44 -24.21
N SER A 85 39.06 15.73 -25.16
CA SER A 85 38.35 14.76 -25.99
C SER A 85 37.96 13.52 -25.16
N ASN A 86 37.03 12.73 -25.69
CA ASN A 86 36.53 11.56 -25.00
C ASN A 86 36.20 10.42 -25.96
N GLU A 87 36.25 9.20 -25.43
CA GLU A 87 35.95 7.97 -26.15
C GLU A 87 35.02 7.08 -25.31
N LEU A 88 33.99 6.52 -25.95
CA LEU A 88 33.10 5.54 -25.34
C LEU A 88 33.81 4.19 -25.22
N LEU A 89 33.87 3.62 -24.03
CA LEU A 89 34.48 2.30 -23.83
C LEU A 89 33.66 1.19 -24.50
N GLY A 90 34.34 0.22 -25.12
CA GLY A 90 33.71 -0.77 -26.00
C GLY A 90 32.66 -1.70 -25.36
N ASN A 91 32.66 -1.85 -24.03
CA ASN A 91 31.62 -2.61 -23.31
C ASN A 91 30.46 -1.72 -22.82
N SER A 92 30.28 -0.56 -23.44
CA SER A 92 29.27 0.43 -23.08
C SER A 92 28.57 0.95 -24.36
N PRO A 93 27.27 1.30 -24.29
CA PRO A 93 26.46 1.34 -23.08
C PRO A 93 25.97 -0.03 -22.59
N VAL A 94 25.61 -0.08 -21.30
CA VAL A 94 24.97 -1.25 -20.66
C VAL A 94 23.62 -0.86 -20.06
N ASN A 95 22.62 -1.73 -20.20
CA ASN A 95 21.31 -1.52 -19.59
C ASN A 95 21.32 -2.02 -18.14
N ILE A 96 21.09 -1.12 -17.18
CA ILE A 96 21.09 -1.40 -15.75
C ILE A 96 19.75 -0.99 -15.14
N LEU A 97 19.19 -1.83 -14.26
CA LEU A 97 18.00 -1.52 -13.48
C LEU A 97 18.39 -0.72 -12.23
N PHE A 98 17.88 0.50 -12.10
CA PHE A 98 18.16 1.40 -10.98
C PHE A 98 17.16 1.21 -9.82
N VAL A 99 17.29 0.08 -9.12
CA VAL A 99 16.53 -0.23 -7.91
C VAL A 99 17.40 -0.09 -6.67
N ASP A 100 16.89 0.63 -5.67
CA ASP A 100 17.53 0.72 -4.36
C ASP A 100 17.36 -0.62 -3.64
N LYS A 101 18.43 -1.43 -3.61
CA LYS A 101 18.43 -2.75 -2.96
C LYS A 101 18.25 -2.67 -1.44
N SER A 102 18.41 -1.50 -0.82
CA SER A 102 18.10 -1.30 0.60
C SER A 102 16.59 -1.23 0.86
N ILE A 103 15.79 -0.91 -0.17
CA ILE A 103 14.33 -0.95 -0.09
C ILE A 103 13.88 -2.37 -0.48
N PRO A 104 13.13 -3.05 0.40
CA PRO A 104 12.50 -4.31 0.02
C PRO A 104 11.55 -4.11 -1.17
N PRO A 105 11.32 -5.14 -2.00
CA PRO A 105 10.43 -5.02 -3.16
C PRO A 105 9.04 -4.56 -2.73
N ARG A 106 8.38 -3.73 -3.55
CA ARG A 106 6.99 -3.30 -3.29
C ARG A 106 6.06 -4.51 -3.17
N PRO A 107 5.05 -4.47 -2.29
CA PRO A 107 4.02 -5.49 -2.26
C PRO A 107 3.30 -5.54 -3.62
N THR A 108 3.09 -6.74 -4.13
CA THR A 108 2.55 -6.93 -5.49
C THR A 108 1.03 -6.94 -5.54
N ARG A 109 0.35 -7.12 -4.39
CA ARG A 109 -1.11 -7.29 -4.36
C ARG A 109 -1.81 -6.31 -3.42
N ILE A 110 -2.88 -5.71 -3.92
CA ILE A 110 -3.74 -4.79 -3.17
C ILE A 110 -4.39 -5.50 -1.98
N GLY A 111 -4.53 -4.76 -0.87
CA GLY A 111 -5.17 -5.24 0.35
C GLY A 111 -4.24 -6.01 1.27
N MET A 112 -2.95 -6.17 0.91
CA MET A 112 -1.99 -6.90 1.75
C MET A 112 -1.62 -6.14 3.01
N VAL A 113 -1.45 -6.88 4.11
CA VAL A 113 -0.78 -6.33 5.28
C VAL A 113 0.71 -6.26 5.03
N VAL A 114 1.24 -5.07 5.23
CA VAL A 114 2.67 -4.81 5.27
C VAL A 114 3.07 -4.54 6.71
N GLY A 115 4.32 -4.82 7.04
CA GLY A 115 4.82 -4.50 8.37
C GLY A 115 6.30 -4.18 8.38
N ARG A 116 6.73 -3.62 9.51
CA ARG A 116 8.11 -3.21 9.78
C ARG A 116 8.37 -3.23 11.28
N ASP A 117 9.63 -3.21 11.67
CA ASP A 117 10.00 -3.07 13.08
C ASP A 117 9.56 -1.70 13.62
N LEU A 118 9.44 -1.53 14.95
CA LEU A 118 9.21 -0.23 15.58
C LEU A 118 10.51 0.25 16.22
N ASP A 119 10.95 1.46 15.88
CA ASP A 119 12.06 2.12 16.57
C ASP A 119 11.53 2.79 17.84
N TYR A 120 11.25 1.95 18.85
CA TYR A 120 10.72 2.39 20.14
C TYR A 120 11.45 1.64 21.27
N PRO A 121 11.70 2.24 22.44
CA PRO A 121 12.33 1.55 23.55
C PRO A 121 11.66 0.21 23.89
N TYR A 122 12.46 -0.80 24.17
CA TYR A 122 12.00 -2.11 24.64
C TYR A 122 11.06 -1.93 25.86
N PRO A 123 9.93 -2.66 25.94
CA PRO A 123 9.50 -3.80 25.12
C PRO A 123 8.55 -3.45 23.97
N LEU A 124 8.55 -2.19 23.49
CA LEU A 124 7.57 -1.75 22.48
C LEU A 124 8.06 -1.95 21.05
N SER A 125 9.38 -1.97 20.84
CA SER A 125 10.01 -2.32 19.56
C SER A 125 9.61 -3.70 19.04
N ILE A 126 9.49 -4.70 19.93
CA ILE A 126 9.23 -6.11 19.54
C ILE A 126 7.85 -6.35 18.93
N GLN A 127 6.93 -5.38 19.06
CA GLN A 127 5.58 -5.53 18.56
C GLN A 127 5.48 -5.18 17.07
N GLY A 128 6.37 -4.32 16.57
CA GLY A 128 6.40 -3.84 15.19
C GLY A 128 5.22 -2.94 14.82
N HIS A 129 5.15 -2.54 13.56
CA HIS A 129 4.11 -1.68 13.01
C HIS A 129 3.55 -2.29 11.72
N VAL A 130 2.26 -2.11 11.48
CA VAL A 130 1.57 -2.67 10.31
C VAL A 130 0.68 -1.64 9.62
N GLY A 131 0.52 -1.84 8.32
CA GLY A 131 -0.39 -1.06 7.46
C GLY A 131 -0.98 -1.94 6.35
N ILE A 132 -1.77 -1.32 5.48
CA ILE A 132 -2.44 -1.99 4.35
C ILE A 132 -1.95 -1.39 3.05
N TRP A 133 -1.46 -2.21 2.13
CA TRP A 133 -1.05 -1.79 0.79
C TRP A 133 -2.25 -1.57 -0.12
N ASP A 134 -2.44 -0.35 -0.64
CA ASP A 134 -3.56 -0.02 -1.53
C ASP A 134 -3.27 -0.23 -3.04
N GLY A 135 -2.05 -0.67 -3.37
CA GLY A 135 -1.56 -0.79 -4.74
C GLY A 135 -0.56 0.30 -5.13
N TYR A 136 -0.55 1.41 -4.40
CA TYR A 136 0.33 2.56 -4.66
C TYR A 136 0.99 3.09 -3.38
N ARG A 137 0.30 3.04 -2.26
CA ARG A 137 0.68 3.58 -0.95
C ARG A 137 0.30 2.62 0.17
N VAL A 138 0.95 2.79 1.32
CA VAL A 138 0.59 2.12 2.56
C VAL A 138 -0.40 3.00 3.32
N ILE A 139 -1.58 2.47 3.64
CA ILE A 139 -2.52 3.07 4.56
C ILE A 139 -2.19 2.57 5.97
N GLU A 140 -1.88 3.48 6.88
CA GLU A 140 -1.48 3.17 8.25
C GLU A 140 -2.12 4.13 9.25
N VAL A 141 -2.21 3.72 10.51
CA VAL A 141 -2.46 4.63 11.63
C VAL A 141 -1.18 4.72 12.46
N PHE A 142 -0.63 5.91 12.55
CA PHE A 142 0.65 6.12 13.21
C PHE A 142 0.64 7.42 14.00
N ASN A 143 1.47 7.45 15.04
CA ASN A 143 1.77 8.67 15.77
C ASN A 143 3.28 8.72 15.97
N ASP A 144 3.95 9.46 15.11
CA ASP A 144 5.32 9.85 15.39
C ASP A 144 5.36 11.27 15.97
N ASN A 145 6.51 11.62 16.54
CA ASN A 145 6.76 12.97 17.05
C ASN A 145 7.04 13.98 15.92
N SER A 146 6.86 13.61 14.65
CA SER A 146 7.06 14.47 13.48
C SER A 146 5.74 15.11 13.04
N ASN A 147 5.64 15.60 11.79
CA ASN A 147 4.41 16.16 11.22
C ASN A 147 3.32 15.10 10.93
N ARG A 148 3.58 13.81 11.19
CA ARG A 148 2.66 12.68 10.99
C ARG A 148 1.93 12.31 12.30
N LYS A 149 1.33 13.33 12.92
CA LYS A 149 0.71 13.20 14.25
C LYS A 149 -0.65 12.51 14.19
N ASN A 150 -0.77 11.46 14.99
CA ASN A 150 -2.00 10.93 15.56
C ASN A 150 -3.17 10.74 14.58
N ARG A 151 -2.94 10.13 13.40
CA ARG A 151 -3.99 9.92 12.40
C ARG A 151 -3.80 8.69 11.53
N VAL A 152 -4.87 8.30 10.84
CA VAL A 152 -4.78 7.43 9.66
C VAL A 152 -4.27 8.25 8.48
N GLN A 153 -3.32 7.71 7.73
CA GLN A 153 -2.68 8.40 6.60
C GLN A 153 -2.26 7.41 5.51
N LYS A 154 -1.92 7.96 4.34
CA LYS A 154 -1.26 7.23 3.25
C LYS A 154 0.19 7.70 3.14
N ILE A 155 1.13 6.77 3.16
CA ILE A 155 2.56 7.04 2.91
C ILE A 155 3.09 6.19 1.76
N SER A 156 4.20 6.60 1.14
CA SER A 156 4.81 5.78 0.07
C SER A 156 5.38 4.48 0.65
N TRP A 157 5.58 3.48 -0.21
CA TRP A 157 6.26 2.25 0.19
C TRP A 157 7.69 2.55 0.65
N GLU A 158 8.38 3.42 -0.06
CA GLU A 158 9.76 3.82 0.21
C GLU A 158 9.86 4.52 1.56
N GLU A 159 8.93 5.42 1.88
CA GLU A 159 8.87 6.04 3.20
C GLU A 159 8.58 4.99 4.27
N PHE A 160 7.53 4.16 4.10
CA PHE A 160 7.18 3.12 5.08
C PHE A 160 8.35 2.18 5.35
N SER A 161 9.00 1.69 4.30
CA SER A 161 10.03 0.63 4.38
C SER A 161 11.41 1.12 4.82
N ARG A 162 11.71 2.42 4.70
CA ARG A 162 13.00 3.00 5.14
C ARG A 162 13.02 3.41 6.60
N GLU A 163 11.87 3.72 7.19
CA GLU A 163 11.79 4.18 8.59
C GLU A 163 12.41 3.19 9.56
N THR A 164 12.17 1.90 9.32
CA THR A 164 12.72 0.77 10.07
C THR A 164 12.74 -0.46 9.16
N LYS A 165 13.46 -1.50 9.56
CA LYS A 165 13.53 -2.76 8.80
C LYS A 165 12.12 -3.27 8.47
N ALA A 166 11.75 -3.23 7.19
CA ALA A 166 10.50 -3.78 6.73
C ALA A 166 10.52 -5.31 6.79
N TRP A 167 9.35 -5.89 7.06
CA TRP A 167 9.15 -7.32 7.03
C TRP A 167 8.99 -7.80 5.59
N PRO A 168 9.24 -9.10 5.30
CA PRO A 168 9.02 -9.65 3.97
C PRO A 168 7.60 -9.37 3.45
N ASN A 169 7.39 -9.30 2.14
CA ASN A 169 6.01 -9.24 1.65
C ASN A 169 5.28 -10.54 1.97
N VAL A 170 4.06 -10.41 2.50
CA VAL A 170 3.12 -11.53 2.46
C VAL A 170 2.81 -11.76 0.99
N ASN A 171 2.86 -13.00 0.50
CA ASN A 171 2.55 -13.34 -0.91
C ASN A 171 1.30 -14.21 -1.03
N LYS A 172 0.47 -14.28 0.02
CA LYS A 172 -0.66 -15.18 0.08
C LYS A 172 -1.95 -14.51 -0.41
N ASP A 173 -2.71 -15.26 -1.18
CA ASP A 173 -3.90 -14.79 -1.88
C ASP A 173 -5.03 -14.48 -0.90
N LEU A 174 -5.53 -13.24 -0.95
CA LEU A 174 -6.83 -12.92 -0.37
C LEU A 174 -7.92 -13.70 -1.12
N PRO A 175 -9.01 -14.10 -0.46
CA PRO A 175 -10.10 -14.81 -1.12
C PRO A 175 -10.64 -14.02 -2.32
N ASP A 176 -10.76 -14.69 -3.47
CA ASP A 176 -11.30 -14.09 -4.70
C ASP A 176 -12.81 -14.28 -4.79
N TYR A 177 -13.54 -13.63 -3.88
CA TYR A 177 -15.00 -13.54 -3.92
C TYR A 177 -15.49 -12.10 -3.74
N TYR A 178 -16.78 -11.90 -4.02
CA TYR A 178 -17.44 -10.61 -3.90
C TYR A 178 -18.20 -10.47 -2.57
N ILE A 179 -18.09 -9.28 -1.99
CA ILE A 179 -18.85 -8.81 -0.83
C ILE A 179 -19.90 -7.84 -1.36
N SER A 180 -21.14 -8.05 -0.96
CA SER A 180 -22.21 -7.07 -1.13
C SER A 180 -22.27 -6.22 0.13
N THR A 181 -22.16 -4.89 -0.04
CA THR A 181 -22.24 -3.93 1.06
C THR A 181 -23.47 -3.05 0.89
N CYS A 182 -24.14 -2.74 2.00
CA CYS A 182 -25.26 -1.81 2.09
C CYS A 182 -25.09 -0.97 3.37
N ILE A 183 -25.64 0.24 3.40
CA ILE A 183 -25.69 1.07 4.61
C ILE A 183 -26.84 0.56 5.47
N LYS A 184 -26.61 0.45 6.79
CA LYS A 184 -27.45 -0.27 7.77
C LYS A 184 -28.95 0.04 7.67
N GLU A 185 -29.36 1.29 7.44
CA GLU A 185 -30.80 1.63 7.30
C GLU A 185 -31.44 1.13 5.99
N TYR A 186 -30.67 0.94 4.91
CA TYR A 186 -31.19 0.48 3.61
C TYR A 186 -31.22 -1.05 3.49
N CYS A 187 -30.54 -1.77 4.38
CA CYS A 187 -30.44 -3.21 4.31
C CYS A 187 -31.71 -3.95 4.77
N ALA A 188 -32.74 -3.26 5.30
CA ALA A 188 -33.79 -3.90 6.10
C ALA A 188 -35.23 -3.81 5.55
N GLU A 189 -35.54 -2.93 4.57
CA GLU A 189 -36.95 -2.56 4.37
C GLU A 189 -37.65 -3.07 3.10
N ASN A 190 -36.95 -3.54 2.04
CA ASN A 190 -37.67 -4.12 0.89
C ASN A 190 -36.81 -5.03 -0.03
N PRO A 191 -37.11 -6.32 -0.24
CA PRO A 191 -36.31 -7.24 -1.07
C PRO A 191 -36.13 -6.84 -2.55
N LEU A 192 -36.87 -5.84 -3.03
CA LEU A 192 -36.80 -5.32 -4.39
C LEU A 192 -35.90 -4.07 -4.51
N ASP A 193 -35.73 -3.28 -3.44
CA ASP A 193 -34.71 -2.21 -3.33
C ASP A 193 -33.31 -2.76 -3.00
N TYR A 194 -33.23 -4.08 -2.78
CA TYR A 194 -32.02 -4.82 -2.39
C TYR A 194 -30.96 -4.92 -3.50
N GLU A 195 -31.32 -4.81 -4.78
CA GLU A 195 -30.35 -4.97 -5.88
C GLU A 195 -29.71 -3.63 -6.30
N GLU A 196 -30.46 -2.52 -6.32
CA GLU A 196 -29.96 -1.21 -6.77
C GLU A 196 -29.05 -0.51 -5.76
N THR A 197 -29.19 -0.81 -4.46
CA THR A 197 -28.41 -0.16 -3.39
C THR A 197 -27.13 -0.89 -2.99
N ARG A 198 -26.84 -2.05 -3.60
CA ARG A 198 -25.66 -2.88 -3.26
C ARG A 198 -24.44 -2.50 -4.08
N SER A 199 -23.38 -2.08 -3.39
CA SER A 199 -22.04 -2.09 -3.97
C SER A 199 -21.44 -3.49 -3.87
N ARG A 200 -21.13 -4.09 -5.03
CA ARG A 200 -20.39 -5.35 -5.14
C ARG A 200 -18.88 -5.08 -5.22
N LEU A 201 -18.14 -5.53 -4.23
CA LEU A 201 -16.69 -5.31 -4.14
C LEU A 201 -15.96 -6.64 -3.95
N LYS A 202 -14.85 -6.85 -4.67
CA LYS A 202 -13.91 -7.92 -4.32
C LYS A 202 -13.37 -7.69 -2.90
N VAL A 203 -13.02 -8.77 -2.18
CA VAL A 203 -12.52 -8.70 -0.79
C VAL A 203 -11.45 -7.63 -0.59
N TYR A 204 -10.39 -7.65 -1.40
CA TYR A 204 -9.32 -6.66 -1.29
C TYR A 204 -9.81 -5.21 -1.46
N LYS A 205 -10.76 -4.97 -2.37
CA LYS A 205 -11.35 -3.65 -2.60
C LYS A 205 -12.18 -3.19 -1.40
N ALA A 206 -12.90 -4.10 -0.75
CA ALA A 206 -13.67 -3.79 0.45
C ALA A 206 -12.76 -3.40 1.63
N ILE A 207 -11.64 -4.11 1.83
CA ILE A 207 -10.62 -3.78 2.85
C ILE A 207 -10.10 -2.35 2.64
N ILE A 208 -9.68 -2.03 1.41
CA ILE A 208 -9.18 -0.68 1.08
C ILE A 208 -10.26 0.38 1.27
N LYS A 209 -11.49 0.14 0.81
CA LYS A 209 -12.59 1.09 0.97
C LYS A 209 -12.93 1.36 2.43
N ARG A 210 -12.87 0.35 3.30
CA ARG A 210 -13.03 0.55 4.73
C ARG A 210 -11.88 1.37 5.32
N ALA A 211 -10.63 1.06 4.97
CA ALA A 211 -9.47 1.82 5.43
C ALA A 211 -9.55 3.31 5.01
N GLU A 212 -9.92 3.58 3.77
CA GLU A 212 -10.16 4.94 3.25
C GLU A 212 -11.32 5.64 3.97
N GLN A 213 -12.40 4.91 4.26
CA GLN A 213 -13.52 5.46 5.02
C GLN A 213 -13.10 5.86 6.45
N ILE A 214 -12.34 5.01 7.15
CA ILE A 214 -11.81 5.35 8.50
C ILE A 214 -10.96 6.62 8.41
N MET A 215 -10.12 6.74 7.37
CA MET A 215 -9.31 7.93 7.13
C MET A 215 -10.16 9.19 6.94
N VAL A 216 -11.25 9.12 6.18
CA VAL A 216 -12.16 10.26 5.92
C VAL A 216 -13.00 10.63 7.14
N ILE A 217 -13.52 9.64 7.88
CA ILE A 217 -14.24 9.89 9.14
C ILE A 217 -13.30 10.51 10.18
N GLY A 218 -12.01 10.16 10.11
CA GLY A 218 -11.01 10.54 11.07
C GLY A 218 -10.85 9.48 12.14
N ALA A 219 -9.60 9.27 12.53
CA ALA A 219 -9.25 8.35 13.59
C ALA A 219 -7.95 8.81 14.24
N SER A 220 -7.90 8.78 15.58
CA SER A 220 -6.67 9.02 16.33
C SER A 220 -5.93 7.72 16.59
N TYR A 221 -4.60 7.79 16.65
CA TYR A 221 -3.78 6.70 17.16
C TYR A 221 -3.95 6.52 18.68
N THR A 222 -3.91 5.29 19.15
CA THR A 222 -3.74 4.96 20.57
C THR A 222 -2.70 3.87 20.75
N TYR A 223 -1.94 3.99 21.83
CA TYR A 223 -0.99 2.97 22.25
C TYR A 223 -1.62 1.98 23.25
N SER A 224 -2.36 2.47 24.25
CA SER A 224 -2.84 1.71 25.42
C SER A 224 -4.36 1.71 25.60
N ALA A 225 -5.09 2.64 24.99
CA ALA A 225 -6.55 2.69 25.12
C ALA A 225 -7.22 1.58 24.31
N THR A 226 -8.38 1.13 24.79
CA THR A 226 -9.23 0.22 24.04
C THR A 226 -9.60 0.84 22.69
N PRO A 227 -9.33 0.16 21.56
CA PRO A 227 -9.67 0.69 20.25
C PRO A 227 -11.17 0.92 20.10
N THR A 228 -11.55 2.08 19.56
CA THR A 228 -12.93 2.42 19.22
C THR A 228 -13.07 2.58 17.71
N PRO A 229 -14.03 1.91 17.07
CA PRO A 229 -14.20 2.01 15.62
C PRO A 229 -14.71 3.39 15.18
N ALA A 230 -14.19 3.87 14.06
CA ALA A 230 -14.79 4.97 13.32
C ALA A 230 -16.15 4.53 12.77
N LYS A 231 -17.19 5.32 13.05
CA LYS A 231 -18.57 5.04 12.63
C LYS A 231 -19.01 6.05 11.58
N PRO A 232 -19.52 5.61 10.41
CA PRO A 232 -20.09 6.52 9.44
C PRO A 232 -21.31 7.21 10.07
N GLY A 233 -21.57 8.43 9.62
CA GLY A 233 -22.85 9.07 9.89
C GLY A 233 -23.97 8.38 9.11
N THR A 234 -25.20 8.47 9.59
CA THR A 234 -26.36 7.95 8.89
C THR A 234 -27.45 9.00 8.73
N LEU A 235 -28.20 8.86 7.62
CA LEU A 235 -29.45 9.57 7.38
C LEU A 235 -30.57 8.63 7.83
N VAL A 236 -31.20 8.91 8.96
CA VAL A 236 -32.35 8.11 9.39
C VAL A 236 -33.60 8.65 8.67
N PRO A 237 -34.29 7.84 7.84
CA PRO A 237 -35.61 8.22 7.35
C PRO A 237 -36.57 8.25 8.54
N VAL A 238 -37.20 9.40 8.79
CA VAL A 238 -38.27 9.48 9.78
C VAL A 238 -39.56 9.30 9.01
N ILE A 239 -40.20 8.14 9.17
CA ILE A 239 -41.57 7.96 8.72
C ILE A 239 -42.42 8.88 9.60
N ASN A 240 -42.79 10.04 9.07
CA ASN A 240 -43.63 10.99 9.77
C ASN A 240 -45.07 10.46 9.68
N PRO A 241 -45.71 10.00 10.77
CA PRO A 241 -46.99 9.30 10.69
C PRO A 241 -48.18 10.19 10.32
N LYS A 242 -47.95 11.47 9.96
CA LYS A 242 -48.98 12.33 9.37
C LYS A 242 -49.19 11.99 7.89
N CYS A 243 -49.64 10.77 7.63
CA CYS A 243 -50.40 10.51 6.43
C CYS A 243 -51.74 11.23 6.63
N TYR A 244 -52.00 12.26 5.82
CA TYR A 244 -53.27 12.98 5.89
C TYR A 244 -54.39 12.03 5.46
N SER A 245 -55.13 11.47 6.42
CA SER A 245 -56.50 11.07 6.16
C SER A 245 -57.32 12.34 5.97
N GLY A 246 -57.46 12.77 4.72
CA GLY A 246 -58.43 13.81 4.39
C GLY A 246 -59.83 13.36 4.84
N PRO A 247 -60.74 14.29 5.21
CA PRO A 247 -62.08 13.96 5.70
C PRO A 247 -63.03 13.34 4.64
N PHE A 248 -62.52 12.94 3.47
CA PHE A 248 -63.28 12.35 2.36
C PHE A 248 -62.94 10.87 2.11
N SER A 249 -62.58 10.12 3.15
CA SER A 249 -62.58 8.65 3.08
C SER A 249 -64.01 8.12 3.29
N THR A 250 -64.90 8.35 2.33
CA THR A 250 -66.19 7.66 2.30
C THR A 250 -65.99 6.22 1.82
N THR A 251 -66.18 5.28 2.74
CA THR A 251 -66.54 3.89 2.44
C THR A 251 -67.85 3.85 1.64
N SER A 252 -67.80 3.40 0.38
CA SER A 252 -68.83 2.52 -0.22
C SER A 252 -68.56 2.28 -1.71
N GLY A 253 -68.57 1.01 -2.12
CA GLY A 253 -68.79 0.61 -3.52
C GLY A 253 -67.53 0.31 -4.32
N GLY A 254 -67.54 -0.81 -5.03
CA GLY A 254 -66.36 -1.39 -5.66
C GLY A 254 -65.87 -0.69 -6.94
N GLY A 255 -64.68 -1.09 -7.37
CA GLY A 255 -64.13 -0.79 -8.69
C GLY A 255 -62.86 0.06 -8.65
N VAL A 256 -61.76 -0.56 -9.08
CA VAL A 256 -60.49 0.02 -9.54
C VAL A 256 -59.54 0.56 -8.45
N ALA A 257 -58.48 -0.21 -8.22
CA ALA A 257 -57.30 0.19 -7.46
C ALA A 257 -56.54 1.31 -8.19
N GLY A 258 -56.44 2.48 -7.58
CA GLY A 258 -55.59 3.56 -8.07
C GLY A 258 -55.80 4.89 -7.35
N ASN A 259 -55.08 5.13 -6.25
CA ASN A 259 -54.09 6.20 -6.15
C ASN A 259 -53.50 6.26 -4.74
N SER A 260 -52.18 6.35 -4.72
CA SER A 260 -51.29 6.40 -3.59
C SER A 260 -51.57 7.58 -2.65
N SER A 261 -51.84 7.28 -1.39
CA SER A 261 -51.59 8.20 -0.28
C SER A 261 -50.11 8.56 -0.28
N SER A 262 -49.76 9.74 -0.80
CA SER A 262 -48.39 10.24 -0.82
C SER A 262 -47.96 10.65 0.60
N CYS A 263 -47.53 9.69 1.41
CA CYS A 263 -46.83 10.00 2.64
C CYS A 263 -45.46 10.57 2.25
N ILE A 264 -45.22 11.86 2.56
CA ILE A 264 -43.92 12.48 2.33
C ILE A 264 -42.96 11.90 3.37
N ILE A 265 -42.00 11.10 2.92
CA ILE A 265 -40.89 10.60 3.76
C ILE A 265 -40.04 11.82 4.13
N GLY A 266 -40.10 12.22 5.41
CA GLY A 266 -39.25 13.28 5.94
C GLY A 266 -37.95 12.67 6.48
N TYR A 267 -36.80 13.19 6.08
CA TYR A 267 -35.53 12.81 6.71
C TYR A 267 -35.34 13.69 7.95
N LYS A 268 -35.21 13.08 9.13
CA LYS A 268 -34.82 13.83 10.34
C LYS A 268 -33.70 13.11 11.06
N GLU A 269 -32.66 13.91 11.28
CA GLU A 269 -31.43 13.65 12.02
C GLU A 269 -30.31 12.94 11.24
N ASN A 270 -29.32 13.76 10.85
CA ASN A 270 -28.01 13.32 10.42
C ASN A 270 -27.25 12.86 11.69
N LEU A 271 -27.16 11.57 11.93
CA LEU A 271 -26.17 11.07 12.88
C LEU A 271 -24.80 11.48 12.35
N LYS A 272 -24.08 12.35 13.07
CA LYS A 272 -22.75 12.80 12.65
C LYS A 272 -21.78 11.61 12.67
N PRO A 273 -20.83 11.51 11.72
CA PRO A 273 -19.76 10.54 11.80
C PRO A 273 -19.02 10.64 13.12
N ILE A 274 -18.64 9.50 13.69
CA ILE A 274 -17.92 9.42 14.96
C ILE A 274 -16.49 8.97 14.66
N PRO A 275 -15.47 9.81 14.95
CA PRO A 275 -14.07 9.45 14.79
C PRO A 275 -13.69 8.22 15.63
N GLY A 276 -12.80 7.39 15.08
CA GLY A 276 -12.27 6.23 15.78
C GLY A 276 -11.01 6.52 16.59
N VAL A 277 -10.59 5.53 17.38
CA VAL A 277 -9.32 5.49 18.08
C VAL A 277 -8.69 4.12 17.85
N TYR A 278 -7.53 4.06 17.23
CA TYR A 278 -6.91 2.80 16.79
C TYR A 278 -5.43 2.72 17.11
N ARG A 279 -4.97 1.52 17.45
CA ARG A 279 -3.58 1.11 17.22
C ARG A 279 -3.47 0.49 15.82
N CYS A 280 -2.25 0.42 15.25
CA CYS A 280 -2.01 -0.05 13.89
C CYS A 280 -2.59 -1.43 13.55
N ASP A 281 -2.43 -2.40 14.44
CA ASP A 281 -3.06 -3.72 14.36
C ASP A 281 -4.59 -3.67 14.42
N SER A 282 -5.16 -2.87 15.32
CA SER A 282 -6.63 -2.79 15.46
C SER A 282 -7.29 -2.12 14.26
N PHE A 283 -6.59 -1.18 13.62
CA PHE A 283 -6.99 -0.56 12.36
C PHE A 283 -7.02 -1.59 11.23
N VAL A 284 -5.94 -2.38 11.08
CA VAL A 284 -5.89 -3.49 10.11
C VAL A 284 -7.01 -4.49 10.35
N VAL A 285 -7.25 -4.86 11.61
CA VAL A 285 -8.32 -5.79 11.98
C VAL A 285 -9.70 -5.24 11.66
N ASP A 286 -10.01 -3.96 11.91
CA ASP A 286 -11.30 -3.36 11.53
C ASP A 286 -11.48 -3.37 10.00
N ALA A 287 -10.47 -2.96 9.25
CA ALA A 287 -10.50 -2.97 7.79
C ALA A 287 -10.80 -4.37 7.24
N TYR A 288 -10.12 -5.40 7.77
CA TYR A 288 -10.35 -6.79 7.38
C TYR A 288 -11.70 -7.34 7.88
N ALA A 289 -12.10 -7.04 9.11
CA ALA A 289 -13.36 -7.52 9.71
C ALA A 289 -14.59 -7.00 8.97
N SER A 290 -14.49 -5.86 8.27
CA SER A 290 -15.55 -5.36 7.37
C SER A 290 -15.90 -6.32 6.22
N THR A 291 -15.06 -7.33 5.97
CA THR A 291 -15.29 -8.34 4.94
C THR A 291 -15.94 -9.63 5.45
N ALA A 292 -16.12 -9.75 6.76
CA ALA A 292 -16.73 -10.90 7.41
C ALA A 292 -18.16 -10.57 7.86
N GLN A 293 -19.06 -11.55 7.72
CA GLN A 293 -20.48 -11.43 8.04
C GLN A 293 -20.75 -11.50 9.55
N THR A 294 -20.14 -10.61 10.31
CA THR A 294 -20.14 -10.73 11.77
C THR A 294 -20.72 -9.51 12.45
N ARG A 295 -21.54 -9.75 13.47
CA ARG A 295 -22.03 -8.72 14.41
C ARG A 295 -20.93 -8.29 15.40
N TYR A 296 -19.65 -8.42 15.07
CA TYR A 296 -18.58 -8.10 16.01
C TYR A 296 -18.48 -6.58 16.21
N ALA A 297 -18.31 -6.20 17.48
CA ALA A 297 -18.42 -4.83 18.00
C ALA A 297 -17.42 -3.81 17.40
N LEU A 298 -16.51 -4.23 16.52
CA LEU A 298 -15.48 -3.36 15.96
C LEU A 298 -15.76 -2.88 14.54
N SER A 299 -16.65 -3.49 13.76
CA SER A 299 -17.06 -2.91 12.48
C SER A 299 -18.45 -2.31 12.64
N SER A 300 -18.61 -1.03 12.29
CA SER A 300 -19.93 -0.39 12.24
C SER A 300 -20.75 -0.82 11.03
N PHE A 301 -20.26 -1.77 10.23
CA PHE A 301 -20.88 -2.25 9.01
C PHE A 301 -21.60 -3.58 9.27
N GLN A 302 -22.90 -3.62 9.00
CA GLN A 302 -23.58 -4.87 8.71
C GLN A 302 -23.45 -5.13 7.21
N THR A 303 -22.58 -6.07 6.82
CA THR A 303 -22.54 -6.55 5.45
C THR A 303 -23.58 -7.65 5.25
N SER A 304 -24.58 -7.40 4.41
CA SER A 304 -25.46 -8.44 3.88
C SER A 304 -24.77 -9.12 2.71
N LEU A 305 -24.02 -10.20 2.97
CA LEU A 305 -23.50 -11.05 1.89
C LEU A 305 -24.65 -11.85 1.26
N SER A 306 -24.90 -11.68 -0.04
CA SER A 306 -25.68 -12.64 -0.84
C SER A 306 -24.75 -13.75 -1.33
N PHE A 307 -25.07 -14.99 -0.98
CA PHE A 307 -24.19 -16.14 -1.20
C PHE A 307 -24.42 -16.79 -2.57
N TYR A 308 -23.34 -17.08 -3.29
CA TYR A 308 -23.34 -18.05 -4.38
C TYR A 308 -22.90 -19.41 -3.84
N ASN A 309 -23.66 -20.47 -4.16
CA ASN A 309 -23.44 -21.82 -3.60
C ASN A 309 -22.02 -22.37 -3.80
N ASN A 310 -21.31 -21.94 -4.85
CA ASN A 310 -19.99 -22.49 -5.21
C ASN A 310 -18.81 -21.91 -4.40
N GLN A 311 -19.00 -20.88 -3.56
CA GLN A 311 -17.92 -20.27 -2.74
C GLN A 311 -18.18 -20.34 -1.23
N ARG A 312 -19.24 -21.05 -0.80
CA ARG A 312 -19.68 -21.07 0.60
C ARG A 312 -18.62 -21.56 1.59
N LYS A 313 -17.88 -22.63 1.25
CA LYS A 313 -16.83 -23.18 2.12
C LYS A 313 -15.67 -22.21 2.35
N GLN A 314 -15.20 -21.54 1.29
CA GLN A 314 -14.11 -20.56 1.38
C GLN A 314 -14.55 -19.34 2.22
N GLN A 315 -15.82 -18.95 2.11
CA GLN A 315 -16.42 -17.86 2.87
C GLN A 315 -16.62 -18.19 4.35
N GLU A 316 -17.12 -19.39 4.68
CA GLU A 316 -17.26 -19.87 6.07
C GLU A 316 -15.89 -19.93 6.76
N SER A 317 -14.88 -20.44 6.04
CA SER A 317 -13.51 -20.49 6.55
C SER A 317 -12.94 -19.10 6.77
N TRP A 318 -13.10 -18.18 5.80
CA TRP A 318 -12.72 -16.78 5.95
C TRP A 318 -13.38 -16.11 7.15
N GLN A 319 -14.69 -16.31 7.31
CA GLN A 319 -15.43 -15.73 8.42
C GLN A 319 -14.88 -16.21 9.76
N LYS A 320 -14.66 -17.53 9.92
CA LYS A 320 -14.07 -18.09 11.14
C LYS A 320 -12.71 -17.46 11.43
N ASN A 321 -11.86 -17.35 10.42
CA ASN A 321 -10.53 -16.76 10.59
C ASN A 321 -10.59 -15.29 11.00
N MET A 322 -11.55 -14.54 10.46
CA MET A 322 -11.73 -13.15 10.85
C MET A 322 -12.24 -12.98 12.28
N VAL A 323 -13.10 -13.89 12.74
CA VAL A 323 -13.52 -13.95 14.15
C VAL A 323 -12.33 -14.20 15.07
N GLU A 324 -11.48 -15.16 14.71
CA GLU A 324 -10.27 -15.48 15.48
C GLU A 324 -9.30 -14.29 15.52
N LEU A 325 -9.07 -13.63 14.38
CA LEU A 325 -8.26 -12.41 14.29
C LEU A 325 -8.83 -11.27 15.15
N ALA A 326 -10.14 -11.09 15.16
CA ALA A 326 -10.80 -10.06 15.97
C ALA A 326 -10.69 -10.32 17.48
N ASN A 327 -10.66 -11.57 17.92
CA ASN A 327 -10.67 -11.95 19.35
C ASN A 327 -9.26 -12.15 19.96
N MET A 328 -8.20 -12.09 19.16
CA MET A 328 -6.83 -12.36 19.63
C MET A 328 -6.25 -11.21 20.48
N PHE A 329 -5.39 -11.52 21.45
CA PHE A 329 -4.54 -10.51 22.12
C PHE A 329 -3.50 -10.01 21.11
N ARG A 330 -3.61 -8.73 20.77
CA ARG A 330 -3.08 -8.22 19.49
C ARG A 330 -1.68 -7.65 19.65
N THR A 331 -0.76 -8.11 18.81
CA THR A 331 0.44 -7.34 18.46
C THR A 331 0.51 -7.25 16.94
N PRO A 332 1.07 -6.18 16.36
CA PRO A 332 1.22 -6.02 14.92
C PRO A 332 1.91 -7.23 14.27
N ASN A 333 3.00 -7.74 14.87
CA ASN A 333 3.68 -8.94 14.40
C ASN A 333 2.78 -10.20 14.37
N ARG A 334 1.92 -10.41 15.40
CA ARG A 334 0.97 -11.53 15.40
C ARG A 334 -0.08 -11.42 14.30
N ILE A 335 -0.63 -10.22 14.07
CA ILE A 335 -1.61 -10.00 12.99
C ILE A 335 -0.96 -10.27 11.63
N TYR A 336 0.22 -9.69 11.40
CA TYR A 336 0.99 -9.92 10.19
C TYR A 336 1.30 -11.41 9.98
N GLY A 337 1.79 -12.11 11.02
CA GLY A 337 2.09 -13.54 10.97
C GLY A 337 0.87 -14.40 10.64
N LYS A 338 -0.28 -14.14 11.26
CA LYS A 338 -1.51 -14.89 10.97
C LYS A 338 -2.03 -14.70 9.54
N ILE A 339 -1.95 -13.48 9.02
CA ILE A 339 -2.32 -13.18 7.63
C ILE A 339 -1.30 -13.80 6.67
N LYS A 340 -0.01 -13.79 7.02
CA LYS A 340 1.06 -14.43 6.26
C LYS A 340 0.91 -15.94 6.16
N ASP A 341 0.71 -16.60 7.29
CA ASP A 341 0.53 -18.05 7.37
C ASP A 341 -0.79 -18.49 6.74
N GLY A 342 -1.67 -17.51 6.47
CA GLY A 342 -2.96 -17.63 5.83
C GLY A 342 -3.83 -18.62 6.53
N MET A 343 -4.33 -18.16 7.65
CA MET A 343 -5.66 -18.53 8.09
C MET A 343 -6.63 -18.34 6.90
N TRP A 344 -6.79 -19.38 6.09
CA TRP A 344 -7.89 -19.60 5.15
C TRP A 344 -8.49 -20.94 5.47
#